data_AF-A0A0G1FIP4-F1
#
_entry.id   AF-A0A0G1FIP4-F1
#
_cell.length_a   1.000
_cell.length_b   1.000
_cell.length_c   1.000
_cell.angle_alpha   90.00
_cell.angle_beta   90.00
_cell.angle_gamma   90.00
#
_symmetry.space_group_name_H-M   'P 1'
#
loop_
_entity.id
_entity.type
_entity.pdbx_description
1 polymer ?
#
loop_
_entity_poly.entity_id
_entity_poly.type
_entity_poly.pdbx_seq_one_letter_code
_entity_poly.pdbx_strand_id
1 'polypeptide(L)'
;MSIKNVKKFLLTALILSVSMTGAAHAEETETTEPPAIVEEEAPAVPEPVTIHLTIATNTESIYDQDIAVDACNSDNGETSDLKITAYCAILQSGIQNEWNWDWAPGAFLNSLGDIAGFTTKDKDNNDVYHYWSWSLNNTEGTTGLNQYELQPNDLISLNFIDPVEPAPELPPENNEQSGGGGGGGGSRRNRNEGRVLGESTKAVFDIEKAFEFIIAQQKENGSFGADIYTDWTALALATGNYQEQVIKLIKYLGELKMENPRLPDGQARLTDYERRAMALMSLGLNPWGWNGENYIGKITSSFDGKQFGDVNEDNDDIFALIVLQNAGYGENEKMISDDIAFVLGRQRENSSWDESVDMTGASMEALSVFSPDEQVKNALGKAKKFLKEKQKDNGGWNDSASSTAWALQGILASGEKPEDWIKKGPAKGGASNTPLDYLATLQDADGSIKGENLENKIWETAYVLSALSGRTWNQIMQKFDKQTKPAVPAETSKKPAPKQKIPEPKPENTEKQDATIVTSAITPPPTDIEPEIPKKNWFRRLLENIFNIF
;
A
#
# COMPACT_ATOMS: atom_id res chain seq x y z
N MET A 1 41.15 -30.08 -21.35
CA MET A 1 41.71 -31.22 -22.10
C MET A 1 41.16 -32.52 -21.49
N SER A 2 40.22 -33.18 -22.20
CA SER A 2 39.78 -34.59 -22.18
C SER A 2 39.51 -35.38 -20.86
N ILE A 3 38.22 -35.61 -20.59
CA ILE A 3 37.47 -36.89 -20.46
C ILE A 3 38.26 -38.17 -20.07
N LYS A 4 37.80 -38.85 -18.99
CA LYS A 4 37.65 -40.33 -18.80
C LYS A 4 36.52 -40.60 -17.77
N ASN A 5 35.32 -41.04 -18.15
CA ASN A 5 34.80 -42.44 -18.25
C ASN A 5 35.00 -43.34 -17.01
N VAL A 6 33.91 -43.95 -16.51
CA VAL A 6 33.68 -45.43 -16.40
C VAL A 6 32.25 -45.75 -15.91
N LYS A 7 31.70 -46.87 -16.41
CA LYS A 7 30.31 -47.36 -16.41
C LYS A 7 29.97 -48.34 -15.26
N LYS A 8 28.64 -48.44 -14.98
CA LYS A 8 27.77 -49.63 -14.71
C LYS A 8 27.88 -50.41 -13.39
N PHE A 9 26.72 -50.65 -12.75
CA PHE A 9 26.14 -52.00 -12.51
C PHE A 9 24.61 -51.92 -12.26
N LEU A 10 23.90 -53.04 -12.42
CA LEU A 10 22.46 -53.22 -12.70
C LEU A 10 21.92 -54.42 -11.91
N LEU A 11 20.72 -54.36 -11.30
CA LEU A 11 19.89 -55.51 -10.85
C LEU A 11 18.47 -54.98 -10.47
N THR A 12 17.35 -55.15 -11.21
CA THR A 12 16.39 -56.30 -11.32
C THR A 12 15.97 -56.91 -9.96
N ALA A 13 14.71 -57.20 -9.59
CA ALA A 13 13.43 -57.38 -10.29
C ALA A 13 12.21 -57.28 -9.32
N LEU A 14 11.01 -57.11 -9.87
CA LEU A 14 9.69 -57.10 -9.24
C LEU A 14 8.94 -58.45 -9.48
N ILE A 15 7.91 -58.72 -8.66
CA ILE A 15 6.69 -59.55 -8.86
C ILE A 15 6.64 -60.89 -8.11
N LEU A 16 5.66 -61.02 -7.19
CA LEU A 16 4.64 -62.09 -7.24
C LEU A 16 3.38 -61.73 -6.41
N SER A 17 2.22 -62.02 -6.99
CA SER A 17 0.86 -61.91 -6.46
C SER A 17 0.37 -63.24 -5.88
N VAL A 18 -0.46 -63.22 -4.82
CA VAL A 18 -1.49 -64.25 -4.55
C VAL A 18 -2.64 -63.62 -3.75
N SER A 19 -3.87 -63.80 -4.24
CA SER A 19 -5.14 -63.57 -3.53
C SER A 19 -5.58 -64.86 -2.82
N MET A 20 -6.16 -64.78 -1.62
CA MET A 20 -7.11 -65.78 -1.11
C MET A 20 -8.14 -65.17 -0.16
N THR A 21 -9.40 -65.49 -0.46
CA THR A 21 -10.63 -65.27 0.31
C THR A 21 -10.80 -66.28 1.44
N GLY A 22 -11.40 -65.87 2.57
CA GLY A 22 -11.94 -66.78 3.58
C GLY A 22 -12.70 -66.03 4.68
N ALA A 23 -13.97 -66.38 4.89
CA ALA A 23 -14.90 -65.71 5.79
C ALA A 23 -15.11 -66.47 7.12
N ALA A 24 -15.50 -65.69 8.14
CA ALA A 24 -16.34 -66.01 9.31
C ALA A 24 -15.79 -66.87 10.47
N HIS A 25 -15.65 -66.27 11.66
CA HIS A 25 -16.54 -66.46 12.83
C HIS A 25 -16.06 -65.64 14.03
N ALA A 26 -17.01 -65.14 14.82
CA ALA A 26 -16.81 -64.35 16.02
C ALA A 26 -16.46 -65.22 17.24
N GLU A 27 -15.55 -64.74 18.09
CA GLU A 27 -15.51 -65.08 19.52
C GLU A 27 -14.83 -63.92 20.27
N GLU A 28 -15.56 -63.32 21.23
CA GLU A 28 -15.07 -62.29 22.14
C GLU A 28 -14.11 -62.92 23.15
N THR A 29 -12.86 -62.44 23.17
CA THR A 29 -11.98 -62.59 24.34
C THR A 29 -11.28 -61.26 24.60
N GLU A 30 -11.63 -60.65 25.73
CA GLU A 30 -11.00 -59.48 26.31
C GLU A 30 -9.55 -59.80 26.69
N THR A 31 -8.59 -59.30 25.91
CA THR A 31 -7.16 -59.33 26.23
C THR A 31 -6.60 -57.92 26.23
N THR A 32 -6.17 -57.46 27.40
CA THR A 32 -5.43 -56.22 27.63
C THR A 32 -4.09 -56.24 26.88
N GLU A 33 -3.93 -55.40 25.87
CA GLU A 33 -2.65 -55.17 25.19
C GLU A 33 -1.71 -54.27 26.03
N PRO A 34 -0.38 -54.53 26.00
CA PRO A 34 0.63 -53.65 26.58
C PRO A 34 0.73 -52.33 25.78
N PRO A 35 1.24 -51.24 26.37
CA PRO A 35 1.24 -49.94 25.73
C PRO A 35 1.99 -49.97 24.40
N ALA A 36 1.32 -49.53 23.34
CA ALA A 36 1.88 -49.38 22.01
C ALA A 36 3.16 -48.53 22.08
N ILE A 37 4.23 -49.07 21.48
CA ILE A 37 5.38 -48.27 21.08
C ILE A 37 4.83 -47.29 20.03
N VAL A 38 4.86 -46.01 20.35
CA VAL A 38 4.55 -44.96 19.38
C VAL A 38 5.68 -45.00 18.36
N GLU A 39 5.44 -45.62 17.21
CA GLU A 39 6.21 -45.30 16.00
C GLU A 39 5.95 -43.83 15.71
N GLU A 40 7.01 -43.02 15.82
CA GLU A 40 7.02 -41.64 15.39
C GLU A 40 6.74 -41.65 13.88
N GLU A 41 5.50 -41.29 13.48
CA GLU A 41 5.13 -41.14 12.08
C GLU A 41 6.14 -40.19 11.43
N ALA A 42 6.83 -40.67 10.38
CA ALA A 42 7.70 -39.82 9.58
C ALA A 42 6.90 -38.58 9.13
N PRO A 43 7.48 -37.37 9.18
CA PRO A 43 6.76 -36.15 8.84
C PRO A 43 6.14 -36.30 7.45
N ALA A 44 4.83 -36.10 7.37
CA ALA A 44 4.11 -36.15 6.11
C ALA A 44 4.69 -35.10 5.15
N VAL A 45 5.20 -35.55 4.00
CA VAL A 45 5.67 -34.64 2.94
C VAL A 45 4.49 -33.77 2.52
N PRO A 46 4.66 -32.42 2.44
CA PRO A 46 3.58 -31.53 2.03
C PRO A 46 3.03 -31.92 0.66
N GLU A 47 1.70 -31.93 0.52
CA GLU A 47 1.02 -32.16 -0.76
C GLU A 47 1.38 -31.06 -1.77
N PRO A 48 1.57 -31.38 -3.06
CA PRO A 48 2.00 -30.39 -4.06
C PRO A 48 1.00 -29.25 -4.24
N VAL A 49 1.51 -28.03 -4.45
CA VAL A 49 0.68 -26.82 -4.69
C VAL A 49 0.74 -26.44 -6.16
N THR A 50 -0.41 -26.24 -6.80
CA THR A 50 -0.47 -25.72 -8.18
C THR A 50 -0.45 -24.20 -8.17
N ILE A 51 0.50 -23.61 -8.87
CA ILE A 51 0.64 -22.16 -9.09
C ILE A 51 0.76 -21.85 -10.58
N HIS A 52 0.65 -20.59 -10.96
CA HIS A 52 1.09 -20.11 -12.27
C HIS A 52 2.49 -19.51 -12.15
N LEU A 53 3.45 -20.00 -12.92
CA LEU A 53 4.81 -19.45 -12.97
C LEU A 53 5.03 -18.79 -14.33
N THR A 54 5.40 -17.51 -14.28
CA THR A 54 5.83 -16.72 -15.43
C THR A 54 7.27 -16.29 -15.23
N ILE A 55 8.10 -16.46 -16.25
CA ILE A 55 9.50 -16.03 -16.29
C ILE A 55 9.69 -15.34 -17.62
N ALA A 56 10.04 -14.06 -17.59
CA ALA A 56 10.17 -13.26 -18.79
C ALA A 56 11.32 -12.25 -18.71
N THR A 57 11.72 -11.78 -19.88
CA THR A 57 12.49 -10.55 -20.07
C THR A 57 11.57 -9.49 -20.67
N ASN A 58 12.09 -8.27 -20.83
CA ASN A 58 11.39 -7.20 -21.55
C ASN A 58 10.99 -7.58 -23.01
N THR A 59 11.62 -8.62 -23.58
CA THR A 59 11.47 -8.98 -24.99
C THR A 59 10.95 -10.38 -25.26
N GLU A 60 10.97 -11.28 -24.27
CA GLU A 60 10.66 -12.69 -24.46
C GLU A 60 10.08 -13.31 -23.18
N SER A 61 9.05 -14.15 -23.33
CA SER A 61 8.59 -15.05 -22.28
C SER A 61 9.35 -16.38 -22.37
N ILE A 62 10.05 -16.74 -21.29
CA ILE A 62 10.91 -17.92 -21.18
C ILE A 62 10.09 -19.12 -20.65
N TYR A 63 9.15 -18.85 -19.74
CA TYR A 63 8.29 -19.86 -19.13
C TYR A 63 6.97 -19.20 -18.74
N ASP A 64 5.84 -19.82 -19.07
CA ASP A 64 4.52 -19.27 -18.75
C ASP A 64 3.47 -20.38 -18.75
N GLN A 65 3.30 -21.04 -17.60
CA GLN A 65 2.34 -22.14 -17.45
C GLN A 65 2.08 -22.45 -15.97
N ASP A 66 0.98 -23.16 -15.73
CA ASP A 66 0.70 -23.75 -14.43
C ASP A 66 1.71 -24.87 -14.11
N ILE A 67 2.23 -24.90 -12.88
CA ILE A 67 3.13 -25.93 -12.37
C ILE A 67 2.64 -26.42 -11.01
N ALA A 68 2.61 -27.74 -10.83
CA ALA A 68 2.45 -28.37 -9.53
C ALA A 68 3.82 -28.46 -8.86
N VAL A 69 3.97 -27.79 -7.72
CA VAL A 69 5.24 -27.62 -7.03
C VAL A 69 5.30 -28.58 -5.84
N ASP A 70 6.23 -29.54 -5.91
CA ASP A 70 6.57 -30.42 -4.80
C ASP A 70 7.41 -29.70 -3.74
N ALA A 71 7.36 -30.16 -2.49
CA ALA A 71 8.22 -29.62 -1.45
C ALA A 71 9.69 -29.94 -1.73
N CYS A 72 10.57 -28.95 -1.53
CA CYS A 72 12.01 -29.11 -1.68
C CYS A 72 12.76 -28.53 -0.48
N ASN A 73 14.07 -28.80 -0.40
CA ASN A 73 14.91 -28.14 0.58
C ASN A 73 15.13 -26.68 0.14
N SER A 74 14.35 -25.79 0.73
CA SER A 74 14.33 -24.36 0.39
C SER A 74 15.32 -23.54 1.24
N ASP A 75 16.08 -24.18 2.13
CA ASP A 75 17.07 -23.51 2.95
C ASP A 75 18.46 -24.12 2.63
N ASN A 76 19.46 -23.29 2.35
CA ASN A 76 20.81 -23.73 1.93
C ASN A 76 21.62 -24.43 3.04
N GLY A 77 21.11 -25.54 3.54
CA GLY A 77 21.68 -26.36 4.60
C GLY A 77 21.15 -27.79 4.58
N GLU A 78 21.68 -28.64 5.45
CA GLU A 78 21.15 -30.00 5.63
C GLU A 78 19.95 -29.95 6.58
N THR A 79 18.76 -29.61 6.05
CA THR A 79 17.49 -29.67 6.80
C THR A 79 16.57 -30.76 6.25
N SER A 80 15.80 -31.37 7.15
CA SER A 80 14.67 -32.26 6.82
C SER A 80 13.35 -31.52 6.63
N ASP A 81 13.30 -30.22 6.94
CA ASP A 81 12.10 -29.39 6.80
C ASP A 81 11.96 -28.95 5.34
N LEU A 82 11.20 -29.73 4.57
CA LEU A 82 10.88 -29.42 3.18
C LEU A 82 9.74 -28.38 3.14
N LYS A 83 9.91 -27.37 2.29
CA LYS A 83 8.91 -26.30 2.06
C LYS A 83 8.51 -26.26 0.60
N ILE A 84 7.32 -25.75 0.32
CA ILE A 84 6.87 -25.47 -1.05
C ILE A 84 7.01 -23.97 -1.29
N THR A 85 8.08 -23.55 -1.96
CA THR A 85 8.42 -22.13 -2.17
C THR A 85 8.62 -21.80 -3.64
N ALA A 86 8.70 -20.51 -3.98
CA ALA A 86 9.02 -20.09 -5.35
C ALA A 86 10.40 -20.60 -5.81
N TYR A 87 11.35 -20.74 -4.88
CA TYR A 87 12.62 -21.44 -5.14
C TYR A 87 12.40 -22.88 -5.63
N CYS A 88 11.51 -23.65 -4.98
CA CYS A 88 11.17 -25.00 -5.42
C CYS A 88 10.50 -25.00 -6.81
N ALA A 89 9.63 -24.03 -7.08
CA ALA A 89 9.00 -23.88 -8.40
C ALA A 89 10.05 -23.63 -9.50
N ILE A 90 11.05 -22.77 -9.23
CA ILE A 90 12.15 -22.49 -10.17
C ILE A 90 13.00 -23.72 -10.41
N LEU A 91 13.36 -24.48 -9.38
CA LEU A 91 14.09 -25.75 -9.55
C LEU A 91 13.31 -26.75 -10.41
N GLN A 92 12.00 -26.85 -10.19
CA GLN A 92 11.13 -27.82 -10.86
C GLN A 92 10.68 -27.37 -12.26
N SER A 93 10.82 -26.08 -12.58
CA SER A 93 10.62 -25.57 -13.95
C SER A 93 11.60 -26.21 -14.96
N GLY A 94 12.74 -26.73 -14.48
CA GLY A 94 13.79 -27.32 -15.30
C GLY A 94 14.73 -26.30 -15.94
N ILE A 95 14.52 -25.00 -15.69
CA ILE A 95 15.38 -23.93 -16.20
C ILE A 95 16.67 -23.90 -15.37
N GLN A 96 17.81 -23.82 -16.05
CA GLN A 96 19.11 -23.69 -15.37
C GLN A 96 19.11 -22.43 -14.49
N ASN A 97 19.62 -22.54 -13.27
CA ASN A 97 19.59 -21.44 -12.31
C ASN A 97 20.80 -21.48 -11.39
N GLU A 98 21.26 -20.31 -10.97
CA GLU A 98 22.31 -20.16 -9.97
C GLU A 98 21.86 -19.17 -8.89
N TRP A 99 22.18 -19.49 -7.63
CA TRP A 99 21.72 -18.75 -6.47
C TRP A 99 22.90 -18.26 -5.63
N ASN A 100 22.81 -17.03 -5.15
CA ASN A 100 23.67 -16.49 -4.12
C ASN A 100 22.98 -16.60 -2.75
N TRP A 101 23.69 -17.19 -1.80
CA TRP A 101 23.24 -17.40 -0.43
C TRP A 101 24.04 -16.58 0.59
N ASP A 102 24.95 -15.71 0.14
CA ASP A 102 25.76 -14.84 1.00
C ASP A 102 24.89 -13.88 1.86
N TRP A 103 23.64 -13.66 1.45
CA TRP A 103 22.66 -12.81 2.12
C TRP A 103 21.54 -13.59 2.84
N ALA A 104 21.83 -14.82 3.27
CA ALA A 104 20.91 -15.61 4.08
C ALA A 104 20.30 -14.78 5.25
N PRO A 105 19.00 -14.92 5.54
CA PRO A 105 18.13 -16.06 5.18
C PRO A 105 17.46 -15.98 3.79
N GLY A 106 17.65 -14.91 3.02
CA GLY A 106 17.10 -14.78 1.66
C GLY A 106 18.09 -15.26 0.59
N ALA A 107 17.61 -16.13 -0.31
CA ALA A 107 18.34 -16.55 -1.51
C ALA A 107 18.14 -15.52 -2.61
N PHE A 108 19.24 -15.03 -3.18
CA PHE A 108 19.19 -14.14 -4.34
C PHE A 108 19.45 -14.93 -5.62
N LEU A 109 18.62 -14.70 -6.64
CA LEU A 109 18.75 -15.37 -7.93
C LEU A 109 19.81 -14.66 -8.78
N ASN A 110 20.99 -15.27 -8.92
CA ASN A 110 22.08 -14.71 -9.71
C ASN A 110 21.82 -14.85 -11.21
N SER A 111 21.33 -16.02 -11.64
CA SER A 111 21.08 -16.29 -13.04
C SER A 111 19.92 -17.27 -13.23
N LEU A 112 19.27 -17.13 -14.38
CA LEU A 112 18.19 -17.98 -14.82
C LEU A 112 18.29 -18.17 -16.34
N GLY A 113 18.37 -19.42 -16.79
CA GLY A 113 18.76 -19.76 -18.15
C GLY A 113 20.17 -19.24 -18.47
N ASP A 114 20.31 -18.60 -19.63
CA ASP A 114 21.56 -17.97 -20.08
C ASP A 114 21.72 -16.51 -19.60
N ILE A 115 20.83 -16.03 -18.72
CA ILE A 115 20.77 -14.63 -18.29
C ILE A 115 21.22 -14.51 -16.83
N ALA A 116 22.39 -13.91 -16.63
CA ALA A 116 22.94 -13.58 -15.32
C ALA A 116 22.79 -12.09 -15.01
N GLY A 117 22.60 -11.75 -13.73
CA GLY A 117 22.66 -10.37 -13.28
C GLY A 117 24.07 -9.78 -13.38
N PHE A 118 24.17 -8.48 -13.65
CA PHE A 118 25.44 -7.76 -13.75
C PHE A 118 25.27 -6.29 -13.35
N THR A 119 26.37 -5.57 -13.23
CA THR A 119 26.36 -4.14 -12.93
C THR A 119 27.11 -3.39 -14.03
N THR A 120 26.47 -2.37 -14.60
CA THR A 120 27.12 -1.43 -15.53
C THR A 120 27.31 -0.08 -14.86
N LYS A 121 27.99 0.84 -15.55
CA LYS A 121 28.08 2.24 -15.14
C LYS A 121 27.28 3.09 -16.11
N ASP A 122 26.46 4.01 -15.61
CA ASP A 122 25.83 5.02 -16.44
C ASP A 122 26.86 6.07 -16.93
N LYS A 123 26.41 7.01 -17.77
CA LYS A 123 27.21 8.14 -18.29
C LYS A 123 27.80 9.03 -17.19
N ASP A 124 27.23 9.01 -16.00
CA ASP A 124 27.62 9.79 -14.83
C ASP A 124 28.46 8.93 -13.84
N ASN A 125 28.84 7.71 -14.26
CA ASN A 125 29.65 6.73 -13.54
C ASN A 125 28.98 6.13 -12.27
N ASN A 126 27.65 6.16 -12.18
CA ASN A 126 26.87 5.48 -11.15
C ASN A 126 26.65 4.01 -11.51
N ASP A 127 26.53 3.14 -10.51
CA ASP A 127 26.17 1.73 -10.74
C ASP A 127 24.73 1.59 -11.21
N VAL A 128 24.54 0.83 -12.29
CA VAL A 128 23.24 0.40 -12.80
C VAL A 128 23.18 -1.11 -12.65
N TYR A 129 22.23 -1.58 -11.84
CA TYR A 129 22.07 -2.99 -11.54
C TYR A 129 21.09 -3.64 -12.51
N HIS A 130 21.52 -4.75 -13.10
CA HIS A 130 20.73 -5.59 -13.99
C HIS A 130 20.50 -6.91 -13.27
N TYR A 131 19.26 -7.21 -12.90
CA TYR A 131 18.95 -8.34 -12.03
C TYR A 131 17.56 -8.92 -12.28
N TRP A 132 17.33 -10.13 -11.78
CA TRP A 132 16.02 -10.76 -11.78
C TRP A 132 15.18 -10.22 -10.61
N SER A 133 14.12 -9.48 -10.91
CA SER A 133 13.08 -9.14 -9.94
C SER A 133 12.03 -10.25 -9.91
N TRP A 134 11.32 -10.37 -8.79
CA TRP A 134 10.22 -11.31 -8.66
C TRP A 134 8.99 -10.64 -8.04
N SER A 135 7.83 -11.18 -8.35
CA SER A 135 6.54 -10.73 -7.86
C SER A 135 5.65 -11.91 -7.50
N LEU A 136 4.81 -11.68 -6.50
CA LEU A 136 3.77 -12.57 -6.02
C LEU A 136 2.42 -11.91 -6.23
N ASN A 137 1.52 -12.55 -6.96
CA ASN A 137 0.17 -12.07 -7.21
C ASN A 137 0.14 -10.61 -7.73
N ASN A 138 1.04 -10.34 -8.69
CA ASN A 138 1.24 -9.03 -9.34
C ASN A 138 1.73 -7.91 -8.41
N THR A 139 2.28 -8.25 -7.24
CA THR A 139 2.93 -7.32 -6.32
C THR A 139 4.42 -7.69 -6.21
N GLU A 140 5.31 -6.71 -6.16
CA GLU A 140 6.75 -6.97 -5.97
C GLU A 140 6.99 -7.80 -4.71
N GLY A 141 7.81 -8.84 -4.84
CA GLY A 141 8.09 -9.77 -3.77
C GLY A 141 8.92 -9.11 -2.66
N THR A 142 8.41 -9.12 -1.43
CA THR A 142 9.05 -8.48 -0.27
C THR A 142 9.91 -9.45 0.56
N THR A 143 9.99 -10.71 0.16
CA THR A 143 10.80 -11.76 0.80
C THR A 143 11.80 -12.36 -0.19
N GLY A 144 12.70 -13.23 0.29
CA GLY A 144 13.43 -14.12 -0.61
C GLY A 144 12.50 -15.13 -1.28
N LEU A 145 12.82 -15.54 -2.51
CA LEU A 145 12.10 -16.57 -3.27
C LEU A 145 12.05 -17.93 -2.54
N ASN A 146 12.98 -18.14 -1.60
CA ASN A 146 13.10 -19.33 -0.78
C ASN A 146 12.34 -19.24 0.56
N GLN A 147 11.69 -18.11 0.85
CA GLN A 147 11.10 -17.84 2.17
C GLN A 147 9.58 -17.84 2.17
N TYR A 148 8.95 -17.49 1.04
CA TYR A 148 7.50 -17.48 0.92
C TYR A 148 6.96 -18.88 0.62
N GLU A 149 6.07 -19.40 1.47
CA GLU A 149 5.36 -20.67 1.26
C GLU A 149 4.17 -20.47 0.31
N LEU A 150 4.24 -21.12 -0.85
CA LEU A 150 3.27 -21.00 -1.93
C LEU A 150 1.89 -21.49 -1.52
N GLN A 151 0.88 -20.77 -1.98
CA GLN A 151 -0.53 -21.09 -1.87
C GLN A 151 -1.11 -21.51 -3.23
N PRO A 152 -2.19 -22.31 -3.24
CA PRO A 152 -2.85 -22.69 -4.48
C PRO A 152 -3.30 -21.47 -5.29
N ASN A 153 -2.97 -21.48 -6.58
CA ASN A 153 -3.24 -20.42 -7.56
C ASN A 153 -2.43 -19.13 -7.38
N ASP A 154 -1.33 -19.15 -6.62
CA ASP A 154 -0.40 -18.03 -6.65
C ASP A 154 0.11 -17.77 -8.07
N LEU A 155 0.28 -16.48 -8.41
CA LEU A 155 0.92 -16.03 -9.63
C LEU A 155 2.33 -15.57 -9.29
N ILE A 156 3.32 -16.36 -9.67
CA ILE A 156 4.74 -16.04 -9.49
C ILE A 156 5.28 -15.52 -10.80
N SER A 157 5.77 -14.28 -10.83
CA SER A 157 6.40 -13.71 -12.03
C SER A 157 7.83 -13.25 -11.74
N LEU A 158 8.80 -13.75 -12.51
CA LEU A 158 10.17 -13.26 -12.54
C LEU A 158 10.43 -12.45 -13.81
N ASN A 159 10.94 -11.24 -13.65
CA ASN A 159 11.25 -10.34 -14.75
C ASN A 159 12.72 -9.90 -14.68
N PHE A 160 13.45 -10.02 -15.79
CA PHE A 160 14.80 -9.48 -15.86
C PHE A 160 14.76 -7.96 -16.08
N ILE A 161 15.25 -7.20 -15.12
CA ILE A 161 15.34 -5.75 -15.18
C ILE A 161 16.62 -5.36 -15.92
N ASP A 162 16.47 -5.03 -17.21
CA ASP A 162 17.51 -4.44 -18.06
C ASP A 162 17.08 -3.03 -18.50
N PRO A 163 17.46 -1.97 -17.76
CA PRO A 163 17.17 -0.60 -18.14
C PRO A 163 17.97 -0.25 -19.40
N VAL A 164 17.29 -0.32 -20.56
CA VAL A 164 17.88 -0.03 -21.86
C VAL A 164 18.53 1.36 -21.87
N GLU A 165 19.85 1.42 -22.08
CA GLU A 165 20.51 2.69 -22.36
C GLU A 165 19.91 3.32 -23.63
N PRO A 166 19.49 4.59 -23.60
CA PRO A 166 19.00 5.26 -24.79
C PRO A 166 20.11 5.29 -25.85
N ALA A 167 19.80 4.80 -27.05
CA ALA A 167 20.75 4.70 -28.15
C ALA A 167 21.45 6.05 -28.40
N PRO A 168 22.77 6.08 -28.63
CA PRO A 168 23.49 7.32 -28.88
C PRO A 168 22.94 8.00 -30.15
N GLU A 169 22.59 9.28 -30.03
CA GLU A 169 22.13 10.10 -31.15
C GLU A 169 23.18 10.08 -32.29
N LEU A 170 22.76 9.61 -33.47
CA LEU A 170 23.59 9.70 -34.67
C LEU A 170 23.88 11.17 -35.00
N PRO A 171 25.14 11.54 -35.31
CA PRO A 171 25.47 12.91 -35.66
C PRO A 171 24.76 13.33 -36.96
N PRO A 172 24.36 14.60 -37.10
CA PRO A 172 23.59 15.07 -38.24
C PRO A 172 24.40 14.96 -39.55
N GLU A 173 23.80 14.33 -40.57
CA GLU A 173 24.31 14.32 -41.93
C GLU A 173 24.46 15.76 -42.46
N ASN A 174 25.69 16.13 -42.82
CA ASN A 174 25.98 17.34 -43.57
C ASN A 174 25.49 17.18 -45.01
N ASN A 175 24.32 17.74 -45.33
CA ASN A 175 23.89 17.93 -46.71
C ASN A 175 24.56 19.18 -47.29
N GLU A 176 25.64 18.96 -48.06
CA GLU A 176 26.17 19.96 -48.98
C GLU A 176 25.18 20.22 -50.13
N GLN A 177 24.99 21.49 -50.42
CA GLN A 177 24.16 21.98 -51.51
C GLN A 177 25.03 22.23 -52.76
N SER A 178 24.74 21.57 -53.89
CA SER A 178 25.06 22.12 -55.22
C SER A 178 24.38 21.39 -56.39
N GLY A 179 23.61 22.17 -57.17
CA GLY A 179 23.32 22.01 -58.61
C GLY A 179 22.38 20.85 -58.99
N GLY A 180 21.27 21.01 -59.70
CA GLY A 180 20.81 22.07 -60.59
C GLY A 180 20.05 21.40 -61.74
N GLY A 181 18.92 21.97 -62.18
CA GLY A 181 18.32 21.66 -63.49
C GLY A 181 16.86 21.24 -63.53
N GLY A 182 15.97 22.22 -63.74
CA GLY A 182 15.24 22.32 -65.00
C GLY A 182 13.88 21.63 -65.17
N GLY A 183 12.82 22.46 -65.16
CA GLY A 183 11.64 22.37 -66.03
C GLY A 183 10.47 21.54 -65.50
N GLY A 184 9.20 21.98 -65.53
CA GLY A 184 8.58 23.18 -66.07
C GLY A 184 7.07 22.95 -66.21
N GLY A 185 6.26 23.98 -65.89
CA GLY A 185 4.85 24.12 -66.27
C GLY A 185 3.83 23.40 -65.36
N GLY A 186 2.81 24.06 -64.78
CA GLY A 186 2.37 25.43 -64.90
C GLY A 186 1.12 25.69 -64.04
N SER A 187 0.72 26.96 -64.06
CA SER A 187 -0.56 27.54 -63.62
C SER A 187 -0.74 28.02 -62.16
N ARG A 188 -0.49 29.33 -62.04
CA ARG A 188 -1.40 30.39 -61.51
C ARG A 188 -1.45 30.64 -59.99
N ARG A 189 -0.57 31.59 -59.61
CA ARG A 189 -0.70 32.70 -58.63
C ARG A 189 -2.17 33.10 -58.39
N ASN A 190 -2.64 33.37 -57.17
CA ASN A 190 -2.28 34.43 -56.21
C ASN A 190 -3.01 34.07 -54.88
N ARG A 191 -2.57 34.35 -53.66
CA ARG A 191 -1.80 35.50 -53.15
C ARG A 191 -1.26 35.11 -51.76
N ASN A 192 0.00 35.46 -51.48
CA ASN A 192 0.59 35.44 -50.15
C ASN A 192 -0.21 36.34 -49.18
N GLU A 193 -0.49 35.83 -47.99
CA GLU A 193 -0.13 36.52 -46.75
C GLU A 193 0.61 35.51 -45.88
N GLY A 194 1.89 35.81 -45.62
CA GLY A 194 2.76 34.96 -44.81
C GLY A 194 2.41 35.09 -43.33
N ARG A 195 2.55 33.99 -42.61
CA ARG A 195 2.73 34.04 -41.16
C ARG A 195 3.72 32.94 -40.76
N VAL A 196 4.92 33.42 -40.42
CA VAL A 196 5.83 32.99 -39.36
C VAL A 196 6.02 31.47 -39.20
N LEU A 197 7.26 31.01 -39.43
CA LEU A 197 7.78 29.74 -38.92
C LEU A 197 7.47 29.67 -37.42
N GLY A 198 6.43 28.92 -37.08
CA GLY A 198 5.78 28.95 -35.78
C GLY A 198 6.71 28.54 -34.66
N GLU A 199 6.63 29.26 -33.55
CA GLU A 199 7.10 28.79 -32.25
C GLU A 199 6.63 27.35 -32.05
N SER A 200 7.54 26.47 -31.62
CA SER A 200 7.18 25.15 -31.10
C SER A 200 6.25 25.37 -29.91
N THR A 201 4.94 25.23 -30.12
CA THR A 201 3.96 25.29 -29.04
C THR A 201 4.13 24.03 -28.21
N LYS A 202 4.42 24.19 -26.92
CA LYS A 202 4.54 23.06 -26.00
C LYS A 202 3.27 22.21 -26.00
N ALA A 203 3.45 20.91 -25.76
CA ALA A 203 2.33 20.01 -25.51
C ALA A 203 1.52 20.52 -24.30
N VAL A 204 0.20 20.46 -24.41
CA VAL A 204 -0.73 20.83 -23.33
C VAL A 204 -1.46 19.56 -22.93
N PHE A 205 -1.57 19.32 -21.62
CA PHE A 205 -2.28 18.16 -21.10
C PHE A 205 -3.78 18.24 -21.44
N ASP A 206 -4.32 17.21 -22.07
CA ASP A 206 -5.73 17.10 -22.42
C ASP A 206 -6.52 16.47 -21.27
N ILE A 207 -7.06 17.32 -20.39
CA ILE A 207 -7.80 16.89 -19.18
C ILE A 207 -9.08 16.14 -19.56
N GLU A 208 -9.80 16.59 -20.60
CA GLU A 208 -11.06 15.97 -21.02
C GLU A 208 -10.81 14.53 -21.48
N LYS A 209 -9.79 14.32 -22.32
CA LYS A 209 -9.44 12.99 -22.81
C LYS A 209 -8.92 12.06 -21.72
N ALA A 210 -8.21 12.59 -20.72
CA ALA A 210 -7.79 11.81 -19.56
C ALA A 210 -9.01 11.31 -18.73
N PHE A 211 -10.04 12.14 -18.58
CA PHE A 211 -11.29 11.69 -17.97
C PHE A 211 -12.06 10.70 -18.86
N GLU A 212 -12.09 10.89 -20.19
CA GLU A 212 -12.68 9.90 -21.11
C GLU A 212 -12.01 8.53 -20.95
N PHE A 213 -10.67 8.49 -20.86
CA PHE A 213 -9.92 7.28 -20.57
C PHE A 213 -10.36 6.65 -19.24
N ILE A 214 -10.36 7.41 -18.14
CA ILE A 214 -10.78 6.91 -16.82
C ILE A 214 -12.20 6.35 -16.88
N ILE A 215 -13.16 7.10 -17.41
CA ILE A 215 -14.56 6.70 -17.48
C ILE A 215 -14.74 5.39 -18.24
N ALA A 216 -13.96 5.20 -19.32
CA ALA A 216 -13.99 3.97 -20.10
C ALA A 216 -13.49 2.73 -19.32
N GLN A 217 -12.72 2.93 -18.25
CA GLN A 217 -12.21 1.83 -17.40
C GLN A 217 -13.16 1.45 -16.25
N GLN A 218 -14.25 2.18 -16.04
CA GLN A 218 -15.19 1.86 -14.97
C GLN A 218 -15.93 0.56 -15.28
N LYS A 219 -15.82 -0.42 -14.39
CA LYS A 219 -16.49 -1.72 -14.52
C LYS A 219 -18.00 -1.59 -14.27
N GLU A 220 -18.77 -2.58 -14.71
CA GLU A 220 -20.23 -2.59 -14.52
C GLU A 220 -20.65 -2.53 -13.04
N ASN A 221 -19.86 -3.14 -12.15
CA ASN A 221 -20.10 -3.08 -10.71
C ASN A 221 -19.76 -1.71 -10.09
N GLY A 222 -19.16 -0.80 -10.86
CA GLY A 222 -18.79 0.56 -10.46
C GLY A 222 -17.33 0.74 -10.03
N SER A 223 -16.56 -0.34 -9.89
CA SER A 223 -15.15 -0.28 -9.46
C SER A 223 -14.18 -0.03 -10.62
N PHE A 224 -12.92 0.21 -10.28
CA PHE A 224 -11.80 0.31 -11.22
C PHE A 224 -10.79 -0.84 -11.02
N GLY A 225 -11.26 -1.98 -10.50
CA GLY A 225 -10.39 -3.09 -10.10
C GLY A 225 -10.19 -3.12 -8.60
N ALA A 226 -8.93 -3.31 -8.16
CA ALA A 226 -8.57 -3.33 -6.76
C ALA A 226 -8.93 -2.02 -6.05
N ASP A 227 -9.01 -2.08 -4.71
CA ASP A 227 -9.41 -0.95 -3.87
C ASP A 227 -8.51 0.26 -4.09
N ILE A 228 -7.20 0.07 -4.23
CA ILE A 228 -6.25 1.17 -4.46
C ILE A 228 -6.60 2.00 -5.70
N TYR A 229 -6.90 1.35 -6.83
CA TYR A 229 -7.27 2.04 -8.07
C TYR A 229 -8.65 2.69 -7.97
N THR A 230 -9.59 1.98 -7.35
CA THR A 230 -10.97 2.47 -7.18
C THR A 230 -11.02 3.75 -6.34
N ASP A 231 -10.22 3.81 -5.28
CA ASP A 231 -10.28 4.89 -4.31
C ASP A 231 -9.61 6.16 -4.84
N TRP A 232 -8.45 6.01 -5.48
CA TRP A 232 -7.80 7.14 -6.14
C TRP A 232 -8.61 7.68 -7.31
N THR A 233 -9.30 6.80 -8.05
CA THR A 233 -10.21 7.23 -9.12
C THR A 233 -11.45 7.94 -8.56
N ALA A 234 -11.91 7.61 -7.35
CA ALA A 234 -12.97 8.35 -6.68
C ALA A 234 -12.57 9.81 -6.38
N LEU A 235 -11.33 10.05 -5.94
CA LEU A 235 -10.80 11.41 -5.78
C LEU A 235 -10.77 12.15 -7.11
N ALA A 236 -10.23 11.52 -8.16
CA ALA A 236 -10.14 12.12 -9.49
C ALA A 236 -11.53 12.51 -10.04
N LEU A 237 -12.49 11.58 -10.00
CA LEU A 237 -13.85 11.82 -10.51
C LEU A 237 -14.61 12.86 -9.69
N ALA A 238 -14.36 12.97 -8.39
CA ALA A 238 -14.94 14.01 -7.54
C ALA A 238 -14.51 15.43 -7.95
N THR A 239 -13.44 15.57 -8.74
CA THR A 239 -13.02 16.87 -9.26
C THR A 239 -13.84 17.33 -10.47
N GLY A 240 -14.47 16.42 -11.20
CA GLY A 240 -15.23 16.72 -12.41
C GLY A 240 -16.75 16.66 -12.24
N ASN A 241 -17.47 16.76 -13.36
CA ASN A 241 -18.93 16.64 -13.40
C ASN A 241 -19.36 15.27 -13.95
N TYR A 242 -19.04 14.20 -13.21
CA TYR A 242 -19.23 12.80 -13.63
C TYR A 242 -20.24 12.07 -12.75
N GLN A 243 -21.45 12.64 -12.63
CA GLN A 243 -22.48 12.17 -11.69
C GLN A 243 -22.83 10.70 -11.86
N GLU A 244 -22.93 10.20 -13.10
CA GLU A 244 -23.25 8.79 -13.35
C GLU A 244 -22.15 7.86 -12.81
N GLN A 245 -20.89 8.18 -13.08
CA GLN A 245 -19.74 7.40 -12.65
C GLN A 245 -19.56 7.46 -11.13
N VAL A 246 -19.79 8.63 -10.54
CA VAL A 246 -19.82 8.83 -9.08
C VAL A 246 -20.92 7.99 -8.43
N ILE A 247 -22.14 7.93 -8.99
CA ILE A 247 -23.23 7.10 -8.45
C ILE A 247 -22.85 5.61 -8.49
N LYS A 248 -22.21 5.14 -9.56
CA LYS A 248 -21.72 3.75 -9.65
C LYS A 248 -20.67 3.45 -8.58
N LEU A 249 -19.72 4.37 -8.35
CA LEU A 249 -18.75 4.26 -7.26
C LEU A 249 -19.43 4.23 -5.89
N ILE A 250 -20.35 5.15 -5.60
CA ILE A 250 -21.08 5.19 -4.33
C ILE A 250 -21.81 3.85 -4.08
N LYS A 251 -22.44 3.28 -5.12
CA LYS A 251 -23.09 1.98 -5.02
C LYS A 251 -22.08 0.87 -4.71
N TYR A 252 -20.97 0.79 -5.47
CA TYR A 252 -19.91 -0.19 -5.25
C TYR A 252 -19.38 -0.11 -3.81
N LEU A 253 -19.04 1.09 -3.34
CA LEU A 253 -18.52 1.34 -1.99
C LEU A 253 -19.55 1.15 -0.89
N GLY A 254 -20.85 1.26 -1.20
CA GLY A 254 -21.94 0.96 -0.27
C GLY A 254 -22.17 -0.54 -0.09
N GLU A 255 -21.83 -1.35 -1.09
CA GLU A 255 -21.95 -2.82 -1.06
C GLU A 255 -20.67 -3.48 -0.55
N LEU A 256 -19.51 -2.84 -0.75
CA LEU A 256 -18.21 -3.31 -0.28
C LEU A 256 -18.13 -3.22 1.24
N LYS A 257 -17.88 -4.37 1.89
CA LYS A 257 -17.23 -4.39 3.19
C LYS A 257 -15.75 -4.57 2.91
N MET A 258 -14.90 -3.77 3.54
CA MET A 258 -13.44 -3.96 3.44
C MET A 258 -13.12 -5.36 3.99
N GLU A 259 -13.00 -6.35 3.11
CA GLU A 259 -12.41 -7.64 3.42
C GLU A 259 -10.91 -7.41 3.46
N ASN A 260 -10.47 -7.03 4.65
CA ASN A 260 -9.14 -6.53 4.98
C ASN A 260 -8.02 -7.35 4.29
N PRO A 261 -7.23 -6.79 3.35
CA PRO A 261 -5.95 -7.36 2.99
C PRO A 261 -5.07 -7.20 4.23
N ARG A 262 -4.95 -8.28 4.98
CA ARG A 262 -4.23 -8.28 6.26
C ARG A 262 -2.74 -8.24 5.96
N LEU A 263 -2.01 -7.42 6.72
CA LEU A 263 -0.59 -7.67 6.97
C LEU A 263 -0.41 -9.13 7.44
N PRO A 264 0.79 -9.73 7.31
CA PRO A 264 1.05 -11.10 7.75
C PRO A 264 0.66 -11.39 9.22
N ASP A 265 0.54 -10.36 10.05
CA ASP A 265 0.11 -10.43 11.45
C ASP A 265 -1.42 -10.35 11.66
N GLY A 266 -2.19 -10.22 10.57
CA GLY A 266 -3.64 -10.17 10.61
C GLY A 266 -4.25 -8.76 10.64
N GLN A 267 -3.45 -7.68 10.65
CA GLN A 267 -3.94 -6.30 10.79
C GLN A 267 -4.21 -5.61 9.45
N ALA A 268 -5.17 -4.68 9.43
CA ALA A 268 -5.31 -3.77 8.29
C ALA A 268 -4.10 -2.84 8.24
N ARG A 269 -3.58 -2.49 7.06
CA ARG A 269 -2.73 -1.30 6.98
C ARG A 269 -3.61 -0.09 7.26
N LEU A 270 -3.22 0.73 8.24
CA LEU A 270 -3.97 1.92 8.62
C LEU A 270 -4.22 2.85 7.42
N THR A 271 -3.23 2.94 6.53
CA THR A 271 -3.28 3.68 5.26
C THR A 271 -4.40 3.23 4.31
N ASP A 272 -4.88 2.00 4.39
CA ASP A 272 -6.05 1.57 3.61
C ASP A 272 -7.35 2.17 4.15
N TYR A 273 -7.49 2.30 5.47
CA TYR A 273 -8.64 2.99 6.07
C TYR A 273 -8.61 4.49 5.79
N GLU A 274 -7.42 5.09 5.79
CA GLU A 274 -7.25 6.51 5.47
C GLU A 274 -7.59 6.79 4.02
N ARG A 275 -7.00 6.03 3.08
CA ARG A 275 -7.31 6.12 1.64
C ARG A 275 -8.80 5.89 1.36
N ARG A 276 -9.40 4.89 2.01
CA ARG A 276 -10.85 4.63 1.92
C ARG A 276 -11.67 5.80 2.46
N ALA A 277 -11.28 6.39 3.59
CA ALA A 277 -11.94 7.57 4.14
C ALA A 277 -11.84 8.76 3.17
N MET A 278 -10.67 9.00 2.57
CA MET A 278 -10.48 10.04 1.56
C MET A 278 -11.42 9.85 0.36
N ALA A 279 -11.54 8.62 -0.14
CA ALA A 279 -12.45 8.29 -1.22
C ALA A 279 -13.92 8.55 -0.86
N LEU A 280 -14.36 8.10 0.32
CA LEU A 280 -15.72 8.33 0.81
C LEU A 280 -16.01 9.84 0.93
N MET A 281 -15.10 10.59 1.55
CA MET A 281 -15.27 12.02 1.79
C MET A 281 -15.28 12.83 0.49
N SER A 282 -14.49 12.43 -0.51
CA SER A 282 -14.48 13.03 -1.85
C SER A 282 -15.81 12.83 -2.58
N LEU A 283 -16.47 11.69 -2.37
CA LEU A 283 -17.80 11.40 -2.91
C LEU A 283 -18.94 11.95 -2.05
N GLY A 284 -18.64 12.68 -0.96
CA GLY A 284 -19.63 13.22 -0.03
C GLY A 284 -20.28 12.20 0.89
N LEU A 285 -19.64 11.04 1.08
CA LEU A 285 -20.09 9.97 1.96
C LEU A 285 -19.47 10.13 3.34
N ASN A 286 -20.29 9.92 4.37
CA ASN A 286 -19.88 10.15 5.76
C ASN A 286 -18.96 9.02 6.26
N PRO A 287 -17.67 9.29 6.57
CA PRO A 287 -16.69 8.27 6.93
C PRO A 287 -16.87 7.70 8.35
N TRP A 288 -17.77 8.26 9.16
CA TRP A 288 -18.00 7.85 10.55
C TRP A 288 -18.89 6.61 10.71
N GLY A 289 -19.62 6.21 9.68
CA GLY A 289 -20.61 5.12 9.79
C GLY A 289 -21.08 4.60 8.44
N TRP A 290 -20.20 4.60 7.44
CA TRP A 290 -20.53 4.13 6.11
C TRP A 290 -20.55 2.61 6.06
N ASN A 291 -21.64 2.01 5.58
CA ASN A 291 -21.86 0.55 5.54
C ASN A 291 -21.60 -0.18 6.87
N GLY A 292 -21.88 0.49 8.00
CA GLY A 292 -21.63 -0.05 9.34
C GLY A 292 -20.17 0.03 9.81
N GLU A 293 -19.27 0.62 9.01
CA GLU A 293 -17.87 0.84 9.35
C GLU A 293 -17.61 2.30 9.74
N ASN A 294 -16.85 2.50 10.82
CA ASN A 294 -16.41 3.81 11.29
C ASN A 294 -14.92 3.99 10.97
N TYR A 295 -14.61 4.49 9.79
CA TYR A 295 -13.23 4.66 9.32
C TYR A 295 -12.45 5.64 10.18
N ILE A 296 -13.06 6.77 10.55
CA ILE A 296 -12.44 7.75 11.45
C ILE A 296 -12.17 7.14 12.82
N GLY A 297 -13.07 6.29 13.31
CA GLY A 297 -12.89 5.52 14.54
C GLY A 297 -11.71 4.57 14.47
N LYS A 298 -11.48 3.91 13.33
CA LYS A 298 -10.33 3.01 13.13
C LYS A 298 -9.01 3.77 13.13
N ILE A 299 -8.96 4.92 12.44
CA ILE A 299 -7.78 5.81 12.44
C ILE A 299 -7.51 6.33 13.84
N THR A 300 -8.52 6.88 14.51
CA THR A 300 -8.32 7.44 15.86
C THR A 300 -7.99 6.41 16.94
N SER A 301 -8.30 5.13 16.70
CA SER A 301 -7.96 4.04 17.61
C SER A 301 -6.52 3.52 17.44
N SER A 302 -5.82 3.86 16.35
CA SER A 302 -4.40 3.51 16.16
C SER A 302 -3.46 4.49 16.89
N PHE A 303 -3.98 5.59 17.43
CA PHE A 303 -3.18 6.55 18.16
C PHE A 303 -2.62 5.96 19.46
N ASP A 304 -1.30 5.89 19.58
CA ASP A 304 -0.62 5.28 20.72
C ASP A 304 -0.33 6.25 21.88
N GLY A 305 -0.75 7.52 21.73
CA GLY A 305 -0.41 8.61 22.64
C GLY A 305 0.68 9.55 22.12
N LYS A 306 1.28 9.24 20.96
CA LYS A 306 2.28 10.05 20.27
C LYS A 306 2.05 10.11 18.75
N GLN A 307 1.74 8.98 18.13
CA GLN A 307 1.62 8.80 16.68
C GLN A 307 0.50 7.79 16.34
N PHE A 308 0.14 7.67 15.08
CA PHE A 308 -0.85 6.77 14.51
C PHE A 308 -0.20 5.65 13.72
N GLY A 309 -0.46 4.40 14.11
CA GLY A 309 0.00 3.25 13.33
C GLY A 309 1.40 2.77 13.72
N ASP A 310 2.24 2.50 12.73
CA ASP A 310 3.59 1.93 12.93
C ASP A 310 4.60 3.02 13.23
N VAL A 311 5.21 2.96 14.42
CA VAL A 311 6.25 3.89 14.89
C VAL A 311 7.46 4.06 13.94
N ASN A 312 7.66 3.12 13.01
CA ASN A 312 8.76 3.16 12.04
C ASN A 312 8.38 3.86 10.73
N GLU A 313 7.08 3.96 10.42
CA GLU A 313 6.54 4.67 9.28
C GLU A 313 6.17 6.10 9.71
N ASP A 314 6.08 7.03 8.76
CA ASP A 314 5.47 8.35 8.97
C ASP A 314 4.28 8.59 8.02
N ASN A 315 4.02 7.61 7.15
CA ASN A 315 3.02 7.69 6.11
C ASN A 315 1.60 7.61 6.67
N ASP A 316 1.36 6.70 7.60
CA ASP A 316 0.12 6.61 8.37
C ASP A 316 -0.18 7.91 9.12
N ASP A 317 0.78 8.47 9.85
CA ASP A 317 0.61 9.77 10.51
C ASP A 317 0.25 10.91 9.53
N ILE A 318 0.98 10.99 8.41
CA ILE A 318 0.74 12.02 7.38
C ILE A 318 -0.68 11.89 6.82
N PHE A 319 -1.13 10.68 6.50
CA PHE A 319 -2.48 10.46 5.97
C PHE A 319 -3.57 10.59 7.04
N ALA A 320 -3.28 10.24 8.30
CA ALA A 320 -4.16 10.51 9.43
C ALA A 320 -4.43 12.02 9.56
N LEU A 321 -3.40 12.87 9.51
CA LEU A 321 -3.57 14.33 9.53
C LEU A 321 -4.44 14.84 8.37
N ILE A 322 -4.28 14.30 7.16
CA ILE A 322 -5.09 14.65 5.98
C ILE A 322 -6.57 14.28 6.19
N VAL A 323 -6.84 13.08 6.70
CA VAL A 323 -8.22 12.62 6.90
C VAL A 323 -8.89 13.31 8.07
N LEU A 324 -8.21 13.37 9.22
CA LEU A 324 -8.80 13.82 10.49
C LEU A 324 -9.16 15.31 10.48
N GLN A 325 -8.35 16.15 9.84
CA GLN A 325 -8.68 17.58 9.69
C GLN A 325 -9.99 17.79 8.90
N ASN A 326 -10.28 16.91 7.94
CA ASN A 326 -11.52 16.94 7.18
C ASN A 326 -12.67 16.22 7.91
N ALA A 327 -12.37 15.44 8.95
CA ALA A 327 -13.35 14.82 9.85
C ALA A 327 -13.64 15.66 11.12
N GLY A 328 -13.24 16.94 11.11
CA GLY A 328 -13.57 17.89 12.17
C GLY A 328 -12.61 17.89 13.35
N TYR A 329 -11.46 17.24 13.24
CA TYR A 329 -10.37 17.36 14.20
C TYR A 329 -9.54 18.61 13.93
N GLY A 330 -8.89 19.16 14.95
CA GLY A 330 -8.06 20.35 14.81
C GLY A 330 -6.90 20.39 15.81
N GLU A 331 -5.99 21.34 15.62
CA GLU A 331 -4.72 21.45 16.37
C GLU A 331 -4.88 21.58 17.90
N ASN A 332 -6.03 22.04 18.39
CA ASN A 332 -6.33 22.14 19.83
C ASN A 332 -6.50 20.77 20.50
N GLU A 333 -6.62 19.71 19.70
CA GLU A 333 -6.78 18.36 20.20
C GLU A 333 -5.41 17.71 20.35
N LYS A 334 -5.13 17.22 21.57
CA LYS A 334 -3.80 16.70 21.92
C LYS A 334 -3.28 15.66 20.91
N MET A 335 -4.16 14.78 20.46
CA MET A 335 -3.87 13.76 19.44
C MET A 335 -3.29 14.38 18.16
N ILE A 336 -3.91 15.44 17.63
CA ILE A 336 -3.45 16.12 16.42
C ILE A 336 -2.14 16.87 16.68
N SER A 337 -2.03 17.56 17.83
CA SER A 337 -0.79 18.28 18.14
C SER A 337 0.41 17.36 18.40
N ASP A 338 0.18 16.19 19.00
CA ASP A 338 1.21 15.19 19.25
C ASP A 338 1.69 14.57 17.94
N ASP A 339 0.75 14.23 17.06
CA ASP A 339 1.01 13.68 15.73
C ASP A 339 1.76 14.69 14.84
N ILE A 340 1.33 15.97 14.81
CA ILE A 340 2.10 17.03 14.15
C ILE A 340 3.54 17.06 14.68
N ALA A 341 3.76 16.93 16.00
CA ALA A 341 5.09 16.90 16.57
C ALA A 341 5.89 15.66 16.15
N PHE A 342 5.24 14.49 16.02
CA PHE A 342 5.85 13.27 15.48
C PHE A 342 6.28 13.48 14.03
N VAL A 343 5.37 13.89 13.13
CA VAL A 343 5.65 14.15 11.72
C VAL A 343 6.76 15.18 11.55
N LEU A 344 6.74 16.29 12.31
CA LEU A 344 7.83 17.27 12.29
C LEU A 344 9.18 16.68 12.72
N GLY A 345 9.17 15.76 13.69
CA GLY A 345 10.36 15.02 14.14
C GLY A 345 10.92 14.03 13.12
N ARG A 346 10.11 13.62 12.14
CA ARG A 346 10.50 12.72 11.03
C ARG A 346 11.15 13.45 9.86
N GLN A 347 11.04 14.78 9.79
CA GLN A 347 11.72 15.55 8.74
C GLN A 347 13.25 15.39 8.84
N ARG A 348 13.86 14.86 7.79
CA ARG A 348 15.30 14.56 7.72
C ARG A 348 16.14 15.82 7.53
N GLU A 349 17.46 15.67 7.74
CA GLU A 349 18.44 16.75 7.55
C GLU A 349 18.43 17.34 6.13
N ASN A 350 18.18 16.49 5.13
CA ASN A 350 18.03 16.91 3.73
C ASN A 350 16.70 17.63 3.44
N SER A 351 15.92 17.98 4.47
CA SER A 351 14.66 18.73 4.41
C SER A 351 13.46 17.98 3.82
N SER A 352 13.55 16.66 3.68
CA SER A 352 12.47 15.80 3.17
C SER A 352 11.88 14.89 4.24
N TRP A 353 10.75 14.27 3.92
CA TRP A 353 10.28 13.05 4.58
C TRP A 353 10.64 11.85 3.73
N ASP A 354 11.17 10.80 4.36
CA ASP A 354 11.61 9.56 3.71
C ASP A 354 12.55 9.69 2.51
N GLU A 355 13.28 10.81 2.40
CA GLU A 355 14.11 11.11 1.22
C GLU A 355 13.31 11.09 -0.10
N SER A 356 11.99 11.23 0.02
CA SER A 356 11.03 11.00 -1.04
C SER A 356 10.34 12.31 -1.43
N VAL A 357 10.22 12.53 -2.73
CA VAL A 357 9.42 13.62 -3.30
C VAL A 357 7.96 13.45 -2.91
N ASP A 358 7.47 12.22 -3.00
CA ASP A 358 6.10 11.82 -2.76
C ASP A 358 5.75 12.13 -1.30
N MET A 359 6.47 11.53 -0.35
CA MET A 359 6.20 11.77 1.08
C MET A 359 6.38 13.23 1.46
N THR A 360 7.37 13.94 0.89
CA THR A 360 7.51 15.37 1.15
C THR A 360 6.32 16.18 0.63
N GLY A 361 5.77 15.84 -0.53
CA GLY A 361 4.54 16.43 -1.06
C GLY A 361 3.32 16.16 -0.17
N ALA A 362 3.16 14.92 0.30
CA ALA A 362 2.09 14.53 1.21
C ALA A 362 2.22 15.19 2.59
N SER A 363 3.42 15.29 3.17
CA SER A 363 3.64 16.03 4.42
C SER A 363 3.29 17.51 4.27
N MET A 364 3.63 18.12 3.13
CA MET A 364 3.23 19.50 2.84
C MET A 364 1.70 19.63 2.74
N GLU A 365 1.02 18.69 2.08
CA GLU A 365 -0.45 18.62 2.03
C GLU A 365 -1.08 18.55 3.43
N ALA A 366 -0.56 17.66 4.29
CA ALA A 366 -1.04 17.44 5.64
C ALA A 366 -0.83 18.67 6.54
N LEU A 367 0.38 19.25 6.50
CA LEU A 367 0.83 20.25 7.46
C LEU A 367 0.43 21.69 7.10
N SER A 368 0.14 21.99 5.84
CA SER A 368 -0.06 23.38 5.40
C SER A 368 -1.20 24.12 6.12
N VAL A 369 -2.24 23.42 6.57
CA VAL A 369 -3.33 24.04 7.34
C VAL A 369 -2.91 24.52 8.73
N PHE A 370 -1.81 23.98 9.26
CA PHE A 370 -1.23 24.30 10.56
C PHE A 370 -0.07 25.31 10.46
N SER A 371 0.12 25.96 9.30
CA SER A 371 1.20 26.91 9.05
C SER A 371 1.25 28.17 9.93
N PRO A 372 0.21 28.59 10.69
CA PRO A 372 0.37 29.63 11.70
C PRO A 372 1.37 29.26 12.81
N ASP A 373 1.62 27.97 13.04
CA ASP A 373 2.71 27.50 13.90
C ASP A 373 4.07 27.71 13.20
N GLU A 374 5.00 28.37 13.88
CA GLU A 374 6.31 28.71 13.31
C GLU A 374 7.20 27.47 13.08
N GLN A 375 7.06 26.39 13.86
CA GLN A 375 7.79 25.14 13.61
C GLN A 375 7.27 24.48 12.32
N VAL A 376 5.96 24.42 12.15
CA VAL A 376 5.31 23.89 10.94
C VAL A 376 5.74 24.71 9.72
N LYS A 377 5.64 26.04 9.79
CA LYS A 377 6.07 26.94 8.71
C LYS A 377 7.54 26.77 8.33
N ASN A 378 8.42 26.59 9.31
CA ASN A 378 9.84 26.32 9.05
C ASN A 378 10.05 24.96 8.36
N ALA A 379 9.33 23.92 8.78
CA ALA A 379 9.37 22.61 8.13
C ALA A 379 8.85 22.66 6.69
N LEU A 380 7.74 23.37 6.43
CA LEU A 380 7.22 23.59 5.07
C LEU A 380 8.20 24.36 4.18
N GLY A 381 8.89 25.37 4.72
CA GLY A 381 9.93 26.12 4.00
C GLY A 381 11.12 25.23 3.59
N LYS A 382 11.52 24.30 4.48
CA LYS A 382 12.53 23.28 4.20
C LYS A 382 12.06 22.29 3.12
N ALA A 383 10.84 21.78 3.25
CA ALA A 383 10.22 20.86 2.29
C ALA A 383 10.19 21.44 0.87
N LYS A 384 9.75 22.71 0.75
CA LYS A 384 9.77 23.45 -0.50
C LYS A 384 11.17 23.54 -1.10
N LYS A 385 12.19 23.81 -0.28
CA LYS A 385 13.58 23.87 -0.73
C LYS A 385 14.02 22.51 -1.31
N PHE A 386 13.73 21.42 -0.61
CA PHE A 386 14.01 20.07 -1.10
C PHE A 386 13.34 19.80 -2.45
N LEU A 387 12.04 20.10 -2.59
CA LEU A 387 11.34 19.91 -3.86
C LEU A 387 11.94 20.76 -4.99
N LYS A 388 12.31 22.02 -4.73
CA LYS A 388 12.99 22.87 -5.74
C LYS A 388 14.35 22.32 -6.17
N GLU A 389 15.10 21.75 -5.22
CA GLU A 389 16.40 21.13 -5.48
C GLU A 389 16.24 19.85 -6.32
N LYS A 390 15.24 19.02 -6.02
CA LYS A 390 14.98 17.76 -6.72
C LYS A 390 14.24 17.89 -8.05
N GLN A 391 13.58 19.02 -8.31
CA GLN A 391 12.90 19.25 -9.59
C GLN A 391 13.90 19.21 -10.75
N LYS A 392 13.63 18.39 -11.77
CA LYS A 392 14.51 18.15 -12.92
C LYS A 392 14.31 19.19 -14.03
N ASP A 393 15.22 19.23 -15.00
CA ASP A 393 15.18 20.20 -16.11
C ASP A 393 13.96 20.04 -17.03
N ASN A 394 13.33 18.86 -17.04
CA ASN A 394 12.06 18.61 -17.72
C ASN A 394 10.85 19.22 -17.00
N GLY A 395 11.04 19.78 -15.79
CA GLY A 395 10.00 20.40 -14.96
C GLY A 395 9.35 19.47 -13.95
N GLY A 396 9.56 18.15 -14.04
CA GLY A 396 8.97 17.14 -13.16
C GLY A 396 9.93 16.65 -12.06
N TRP A 397 9.51 15.58 -11.39
CA TRP A 397 10.29 14.86 -10.37
C TRP A 397 10.35 13.36 -10.69
N ASN A 398 11.49 12.75 -10.38
CA ASN A 398 11.75 11.30 -10.51
C ASN A 398 11.46 10.69 -11.89
N ASP A 399 11.28 11.50 -12.93
CA ASP A 399 10.70 11.07 -14.20
C ASP A 399 9.40 10.25 -14.03
N SER A 400 8.57 10.66 -13.05
CA SER A 400 7.33 9.98 -12.67
C SER A 400 6.14 10.94 -12.67
N ALA A 401 5.02 10.50 -13.24
CA ALA A 401 3.76 11.22 -13.18
C ALA A 401 3.25 11.27 -11.73
N SER A 402 3.22 10.13 -11.03
CA SER A 402 2.90 10.02 -9.60
C SER A 402 3.71 10.98 -8.74
N SER A 403 5.04 10.91 -8.76
CA SER A 403 5.88 11.79 -7.92
C SER A 403 5.64 13.27 -8.23
N THR A 404 5.41 13.61 -9.51
CA THR A 404 5.09 14.98 -9.91
C THR A 404 3.71 15.40 -9.40
N ALA A 405 2.70 14.53 -9.46
CA ALA A 405 1.37 14.79 -8.95
C ALA A 405 1.35 14.97 -7.41
N TRP A 406 2.14 14.18 -6.68
CA TRP A 406 2.29 14.31 -5.22
C TRP A 406 3.02 15.60 -4.83
N ALA A 407 4.10 15.96 -5.54
CA ALA A 407 4.75 17.26 -5.36
C ALA A 407 3.77 18.42 -5.60
N LEU A 408 2.89 18.30 -6.61
CA LEU A 408 1.86 19.29 -6.90
C LEU A 408 0.84 19.44 -5.77
N GLN A 409 0.48 18.39 -5.04
CA GLN A 409 -0.38 18.50 -3.85
C GLN A 409 0.26 19.43 -2.81
N GLY A 410 1.53 19.18 -2.44
CA GLY A 410 2.25 20.04 -1.50
C GLY A 410 2.42 21.49 -1.97
N ILE A 411 2.66 21.69 -3.27
CA ILE A 411 2.75 23.02 -3.89
C ILE A 411 1.42 23.78 -3.74
N LEU A 412 0.31 23.13 -4.11
CA LEU A 412 -1.03 23.71 -4.02
C LEU A 412 -1.40 24.00 -2.55
N ALA A 413 -1.09 23.09 -1.64
CA ALA A 413 -1.32 23.26 -0.20
C ALA A 413 -0.58 24.46 0.39
N SER A 414 0.62 24.73 -0.12
CA SER A 414 1.42 25.91 0.25
C SER A 414 0.89 27.22 -0.35
N GLY A 415 -0.20 27.17 -1.12
CA GLY A 415 -0.77 28.32 -1.83
C GLY A 415 0.06 28.77 -3.04
N GLU A 416 0.98 27.92 -3.51
CA GLU A 416 1.79 28.20 -4.70
C GLU A 416 1.13 27.68 -5.97
N LYS A 417 1.53 28.28 -7.09
CA LYS A 417 1.03 27.92 -8.40
C LYS A 417 2.01 26.98 -9.09
N PRO A 418 1.56 25.84 -9.65
CA PRO A 418 2.41 24.95 -10.44
C PRO A 418 3.21 25.65 -11.55
N GLU A 419 2.63 26.69 -12.15
CA GLU A 419 3.24 27.48 -13.23
C GLU A 419 4.47 28.28 -12.77
N ASP A 420 4.57 28.59 -11.47
CA ASP A 420 5.72 29.30 -10.89
C ASP A 420 6.90 28.35 -10.60
N TRP A 421 6.71 27.04 -10.78
CA TRP A 421 7.74 26.02 -10.58
C TRP A 421 8.55 25.77 -11.86
N ILE A 422 9.32 26.77 -12.25
CA ILE A 422 10.03 26.79 -13.53
C ILE A 422 11.46 26.26 -13.41
N LYS A 423 11.83 25.31 -14.29
CA LYS A 423 13.21 24.92 -14.58
C LYS A 423 13.59 25.36 -15.99
N LYS A 424 14.78 25.95 -16.14
CA LYS A 424 15.30 26.34 -17.46
C LYS A 424 15.98 25.14 -18.08
N GLY A 425 15.41 24.61 -19.16
CA GLY A 425 15.99 23.46 -19.84
C GLY A 425 17.33 23.79 -20.53
N PRO A 426 18.20 22.79 -20.76
CA PRO A 426 19.50 22.97 -21.41
C PRO A 426 19.41 23.20 -22.93
N ALA A 427 18.23 23.06 -23.55
CA ALA A 427 18.05 23.22 -24.99
C ALA A 427 18.37 24.65 -25.46
N LYS A 428 19.04 24.76 -26.63
CA LYS A 428 19.34 26.02 -27.30
C LYS A 428 18.05 26.80 -27.55
N GLY A 429 17.81 27.83 -26.73
CA GLY A 429 16.58 28.64 -26.75
C GLY A 429 16.02 28.94 -25.37
N GLY A 430 16.45 28.23 -24.31
CA GLY A 430 16.11 28.56 -22.93
C GLY A 430 14.63 28.30 -22.57
N ALA A 431 14.00 27.29 -23.21
CA ALA A 431 12.62 26.93 -22.90
C ALA A 431 12.47 26.56 -21.42
N SER A 432 11.58 27.26 -20.74
CA SER A 432 11.28 27.12 -19.30
C SER A 432 10.22 26.05 -19.10
N ASN A 433 10.53 24.92 -18.47
CA ASN A 433 9.60 23.83 -18.18
C ASN A 433 8.99 23.94 -16.78
N THR A 434 7.69 23.65 -16.71
CA THR A 434 6.90 23.54 -15.49
C THR A 434 6.53 22.08 -15.22
N PRO A 435 6.02 21.73 -14.03
CA PRO A 435 5.47 20.40 -13.77
C PRO A 435 4.32 20.05 -14.72
N LEU A 436 3.54 21.05 -15.14
CA LEU A 436 2.43 20.87 -16.07
C LEU A 436 2.93 20.48 -17.48
N ASP A 437 4.00 21.13 -17.93
CA ASP A 437 4.65 20.78 -19.20
C ASP A 437 5.16 19.34 -19.16
N TYR A 438 5.77 18.94 -18.04
CA TYR A 438 6.27 17.58 -17.86
C TYR A 438 5.14 16.55 -17.98
N LEU A 439 4.05 16.73 -17.22
CA LEU A 439 2.90 15.82 -17.25
C LEU A 439 2.27 15.72 -18.65
N ALA A 440 2.22 16.82 -19.41
CA ALA A 440 1.74 16.81 -20.79
C ALA A 440 2.58 15.90 -21.71
N THR A 441 3.88 15.72 -21.45
CA THR A 441 4.72 14.81 -22.24
C THR A 441 4.45 13.33 -21.95
N LEU A 442 3.88 13.03 -20.78
CA LEU A 442 3.54 11.68 -20.34
C LEU A 442 2.17 11.22 -20.79
N GLN A 443 1.33 12.11 -21.32
CA GLN A 443 0.01 11.72 -21.82
C GLN A 443 0.15 10.89 -23.10
N ASP A 444 -0.59 9.80 -23.16
CA ASP A 444 -0.69 8.89 -24.30
C ASP A 444 -1.84 9.29 -25.25
N ALA A 445 -1.89 8.68 -26.43
CA ALA A 445 -2.86 9.02 -27.47
C ALA A 445 -4.31 8.64 -27.12
N ASP A 446 -4.54 7.80 -26.11
CA ASP A 446 -5.86 7.47 -25.56
C ASP A 446 -6.30 8.43 -24.44
N GLY A 447 -5.42 9.35 -24.03
CA GLY A 447 -5.65 10.29 -22.93
C GLY A 447 -5.07 9.84 -21.58
N SER A 448 -4.68 8.57 -21.44
CA SER A 448 -4.08 8.07 -20.20
C SER A 448 -2.71 8.69 -19.97
N ILE A 449 -2.22 8.64 -18.73
CA ILE A 449 -0.78 8.67 -18.48
C ILE A 449 -0.18 7.36 -19.00
N LYS A 450 1.00 7.43 -19.64
CA LYS A 450 1.77 6.26 -20.05
C LYS A 450 2.10 5.40 -18.82
N GLY A 451 1.91 4.09 -18.94
CA GLY A 451 2.13 3.13 -17.87
C GLY A 451 2.33 1.73 -18.43
N GLU A 452 2.87 0.83 -17.62
CA GLU A 452 3.31 -0.51 -18.03
C GLU A 452 2.13 -1.46 -18.31
N ASN A 453 1.02 -1.27 -17.60
CA ASN A 453 -0.21 -2.02 -17.74
C ASN A 453 -1.44 -1.12 -17.51
N LEU A 454 -2.64 -1.66 -17.71
CA LEU A 454 -3.88 -0.90 -17.62
C LEU A 454 -4.11 -0.36 -16.20
N GLU A 455 -3.85 -1.18 -15.18
CA GLU A 455 -3.99 -0.83 -13.78
C GLU A 455 -3.11 0.38 -13.41
N ASN A 456 -1.84 0.36 -13.83
CA ASN A 456 -0.91 1.47 -13.63
C ASN A 456 -1.36 2.71 -14.41
N LYS A 457 -1.81 2.57 -15.67
CA LYS A 457 -2.38 3.68 -16.44
C LYS A 457 -3.57 4.33 -15.71
N ILE A 458 -4.49 3.54 -15.16
CA ILE A 458 -5.63 4.05 -14.36
C ILE A 458 -5.12 4.83 -13.15
N TRP A 459 -4.19 4.23 -12.40
CA TRP A 459 -3.71 4.80 -11.16
C TRP A 459 -2.97 6.13 -11.34
N GLU A 460 -1.99 6.14 -12.25
CA GLU A 460 -1.21 7.34 -12.60
C GLU A 460 -2.11 8.46 -13.13
N THR A 461 -3.07 8.12 -14.00
CA THR A 461 -4.02 9.10 -14.54
C THR A 461 -4.90 9.69 -13.44
N ALA A 462 -5.34 8.89 -12.47
CA ALA A 462 -6.13 9.36 -11.34
C ALA A 462 -5.35 10.34 -10.43
N TYR A 463 -4.08 10.07 -10.16
CA TYR A 463 -3.22 11.01 -9.42
C TYR A 463 -3.05 12.33 -10.17
N VAL A 464 -2.74 12.26 -11.46
CA VAL A 464 -2.53 13.45 -12.29
C VAL A 464 -3.81 14.27 -12.39
N LEU A 465 -4.97 13.66 -12.66
CA LEU A 465 -6.25 14.38 -12.72
C LEU A 465 -6.61 15.06 -11.40
N SER A 466 -6.33 14.41 -10.26
CA SER A 466 -6.55 15.00 -8.94
C SER A 466 -5.69 16.26 -8.76
N ALA A 467 -4.40 16.20 -9.09
CA ALA A 467 -3.48 17.34 -9.00
C ALA A 467 -3.82 18.47 -10.00
N LEU A 468 -4.13 18.12 -11.26
CA LEU A 468 -4.46 19.08 -12.31
C LEU A 468 -5.83 19.76 -12.14
N SER A 469 -6.65 19.28 -11.20
CA SER A 469 -7.87 19.98 -10.80
C SER A 469 -7.60 21.34 -10.14
N GLY A 470 -6.35 21.62 -9.78
CA GLY A 470 -5.94 22.83 -9.05
C GLY A 470 -6.41 22.85 -7.60
N ARG A 471 -6.94 21.73 -7.11
CA ARG A 471 -7.36 21.53 -5.73
C ARG A 471 -6.44 20.53 -5.04
N THR A 472 -6.24 20.77 -3.75
CA THR A 472 -5.58 19.80 -2.89
C THR A 472 -6.51 18.63 -2.52
N TRP A 473 -5.99 17.51 -2.02
CA TRP A 473 -6.82 16.42 -1.50
C TRP A 473 -7.79 16.90 -0.42
N ASN A 474 -7.33 17.76 0.49
CA ASN A 474 -8.17 18.38 1.52
C ASN A 474 -9.31 19.24 0.94
N GLN A 475 -9.13 19.83 -0.24
CA GLN A 475 -10.15 20.62 -0.94
C GLN A 475 -11.10 19.79 -1.81
N ILE A 476 -10.66 18.60 -2.25
CA ILE A 476 -11.51 17.64 -2.98
C ILE A 476 -12.48 16.96 -2.01
N MET A 477 -12.00 16.58 -0.83
CA MET A 477 -12.81 15.95 0.21
C MET A 477 -13.84 16.91 0.81
N GLN A 478 -15.08 16.43 1.00
CA GLN A 478 -16.05 17.13 1.82
C GLN A 478 -15.68 17.04 3.30
N LYS A 479 -15.98 18.11 4.06
CA LYS A 479 -15.75 18.16 5.50
C LYS A 479 -16.95 17.58 6.26
N PHE A 480 -16.66 16.82 7.30
CA PHE A 480 -17.66 16.25 8.19
C PHE A 480 -17.38 16.69 9.62
N ASP A 481 -18.45 17.03 10.35
CA ASP A 481 -18.32 17.38 11.76
C ASP A 481 -17.88 16.19 12.58
N LYS A 482 -17.04 16.46 13.59
CA LYS A 482 -16.64 15.45 14.56
C LYS A 482 -17.86 14.92 15.30
N GLN A 483 -18.05 13.60 15.29
CA GLN A 483 -19.14 13.00 16.06
C GLN A 483 -18.87 13.15 17.55
N THR A 484 -19.64 14.02 18.20
CA THR A 484 -19.73 14.00 19.66
C THR A 484 -20.49 12.74 20.05
N LYS A 485 -19.91 11.94 20.95
CA LYS A 485 -20.66 10.87 21.64
C LYS A 485 -21.97 11.52 22.12
N PRO A 486 -23.15 10.93 21.87
CA PRO A 486 -24.37 11.44 22.49
C PRO A 486 -24.08 11.52 23.98
N ALA A 487 -24.21 12.72 24.56
CA ALA A 487 -24.15 12.85 26.00
C ALA A 487 -25.16 11.85 26.53
N VAL A 488 -24.68 10.79 27.21
CA VAL A 488 -25.56 9.98 28.05
C VAL A 488 -26.28 11.00 28.90
N PRO A 489 -27.62 11.13 28.81
CA PRO A 489 -28.34 12.05 29.67
C PRO A 489 -27.87 11.72 31.06
N ALA A 490 -27.22 12.67 31.73
CA ALA A 490 -26.78 12.47 33.09
C ALA A 490 -28.02 11.95 33.83
N GLU A 491 -27.98 10.70 34.30
CA GLU A 491 -28.99 10.23 35.22
C GLU A 491 -29.03 11.29 36.30
N THR A 492 -30.13 12.03 36.34
CA THR A 492 -30.38 13.02 37.36
C THR A 492 -30.38 12.25 38.67
N SER A 493 -29.22 12.22 39.33
CA SER A 493 -29.12 11.87 40.72
C SER A 493 -30.13 12.78 41.43
N LYS A 494 -31.23 12.18 41.89
CA LYS A 494 -32.20 12.88 42.71
C LYS A 494 -31.47 13.29 43.98
N LYS A 495 -31.02 14.54 44.01
CA LYS A 495 -30.59 15.22 45.22
C LYS A 495 -31.74 15.13 46.23
N PRO A 496 -31.49 14.73 47.50
CA PRO A 496 -32.54 14.68 48.50
C PRO A 496 -33.15 16.08 48.68
N ALA A 497 -34.48 16.15 48.65
CA ALA A 497 -35.22 17.39 48.80
C ALA A 497 -34.88 18.09 50.14
N PRO A 498 -34.83 19.43 50.18
CA PRO A 498 -34.59 20.17 51.42
C PRO A 498 -35.79 20.02 52.36
N LYS A 499 -35.50 19.70 53.62
CA LYS A 499 -36.48 19.58 54.72
C LYS A 499 -37.29 20.89 54.83
N GLN A 500 -38.58 20.82 54.54
CA GLN A 500 -39.54 21.86 54.89
C GLN A 500 -39.72 21.90 56.42
N LYS A 501 -39.59 23.09 57.00
CA LYS A 501 -40.00 23.38 58.38
C LYS A 501 -41.52 23.31 58.45
N ILE A 502 -42.03 22.47 59.34
CA ILE A 502 -43.43 22.51 59.78
C ILE A 502 -43.47 23.27 61.12
N PRO A 503 -44.35 24.28 61.30
CA PRO A 503 -44.63 24.86 62.60
C PRO A 503 -45.70 24.04 63.34
N GLU A 504 -45.53 23.84 64.65
CA GLU A 504 -46.55 23.28 65.53
C GLU A 504 -47.80 24.16 65.58
N PRO A 505 -49.00 23.54 65.65
CA PRO A 505 -49.70 23.59 66.93
C PRO A 505 -50.42 22.28 67.33
N LYS A 506 -50.90 22.34 68.58
CA LYS A 506 -51.34 21.31 69.54
C LYS A 506 -52.87 20.98 69.40
N PRO A 507 -53.50 20.14 70.26
CA PRO A 507 -53.93 18.77 69.97
C PRO A 507 -55.46 18.52 70.06
N GLU A 508 -55.97 17.45 69.43
CA GLU A 508 -57.22 16.74 69.82
C GLU A 508 -57.23 15.35 69.12
N ASN A 509 -57.18 14.24 69.86
CA ASN A 509 -58.31 13.38 70.29
C ASN A 509 -59.09 12.82 69.09
N THR A 510 -59.32 11.54 68.81
CA THR A 510 -59.31 10.20 69.44
C THR A 510 -59.30 9.27 68.19
N GLU A 511 -58.82 8.03 68.10
CA GLU A 511 -59.30 6.80 68.70
C GLU A 511 -58.66 5.62 67.93
N LYS A 512 -58.07 4.68 68.68
CA LYS A 512 -58.04 3.20 68.51
C LYS A 512 -57.65 2.45 67.22
N GLN A 513 -56.98 1.33 67.56
CA GLN A 513 -56.88 0.01 66.91
C GLN A 513 -55.92 -0.15 65.73
N ASP A 514 -55.20 -1.25 65.57
CA ASP A 514 -54.73 -2.33 66.45
C ASP A 514 -53.71 -3.08 65.60
N ALA A 515 -52.57 -3.47 66.19
CA ALA A 515 -51.91 -4.78 66.00
C ALA A 515 -51.45 -5.17 64.56
N THR A 516 -50.28 -5.74 64.30
CA THR A 516 -49.52 -6.72 65.08
C THR A 516 -48.13 -6.84 64.47
N ILE A 517 -47.13 -6.72 65.34
CA ILE A 517 -45.87 -7.47 65.46
C ILE A 517 -45.59 -8.53 64.37
N VAL A 518 -44.41 -8.49 63.72
CA VAL A 518 -43.37 -9.53 63.86
C VAL A 518 -41.97 -8.91 63.74
N THR A 519 -41.25 -9.04 64.84
CA THR A 519 -39.82 -8.85 65.08
C THR A 519 -38.96 -9.91 64.40
N SER A 520 -37.78 -9.55 63.89
CA SER A 520 -36.51 -10.03 64.48
C SER A 520 -35.31 -9.26 63.92
N ALA A 521 -34.54 -8.67 64.85
CA ALA A 521 -33.15 -8.23 64.68
C ALA A 521 -32.22 -9.46 64.54
N ILE A 522 -30.96 -9.34 64.11
CA ILE A 522 -29.74 -9.05 64.93
C ILE A 522 -28.56 -9.15 63.92
N THR A 523 -27.91 -8.04 63.55
CA THR A 523 -26.56 -7.52 63.95
C THR A 523 -25.28 -8.34 63.58
N PRO A 524 -24.12 -7.66 63.36
CA PRO A 524 -22.93 -8.10 62.57
C PRO A 524 -21.68 -8.38 63.48
N PRO A 525 -20.40 -8.19 63.05
CA PRO A 525 -19.51 -8.78 62.02
C PRO A 525 -18.35 -9.61 62.70
N PRO A 526 -17.13 -9.91 62.15
CA PRO A 526 -16.04 -8.95 61.80
C PRO A 526 -15.12 -9.36 60.60
N THR A 527 -14.08 -8.54 60.43
CA THR A 527 -13.10 -8.24 59.36
C THR A 527 -11.92 -9.20 59.10
N ASP A 528 -11.23 -8.91 57.99
CA ASP A 528 -9.82 -9.15 57.60
C ASP A 528 -9.40 -10.48 56.94
N ILE A 529 -9.17 -10.44 55.62
CA ILE A 529 -8.13 -11.21 54.92
C ILE A 529 -7.49 -10.34 53.81
N GLU A 530 -6.17 -10.19 53.89
CA GLU A 530 -5.22 -9.57 52.97
C GLU A 530 -5.06 -10.41 51.67
N PRO A 531 -4.84 -9.83 50.48
CA PRO A 531 -4.75 -10.60 49.25
C PRO A 531 -3.38 -11.31 49.09
N GLU A 532 -3.40 -12.63 48.93
CA GLU A 532 -2.22 -13.43 48.58
C GLU A 532 -1.62 -13.05 47.21
N ILE A 533 -0.29 -12.94 47.19
CA ILE A 533 0.54 -12.75 45.99
C ILE A 533 0.63 -14.09 45.23
N PRO A 534 0.22 -14.21 43.96
CA PRO A 534 0.45 -15.42 43.20
C PRO A 534 1.91 -15.49 42.71
N LYS A 535 2.50 -16.66 42.92
CA LYS A 535 3.86 -17.05 42.50
C LYS A 535 4.05 -16.83 41.00
N LYS A 536 5.20 -16.23 40.64
CA LYS A 536 5.64 -15.95 39.27
C LYS A 536 5.62 -17.22 38.39
N ASN A 537 4.91 -17.13 37.26
CA ASN A 537 4.81 -18.16 36.23
C ASN A 537 6.17 -18.43 35.56
N TRP A 538 6.47 -19.72 35.38
CA TRP A 538 7.68 -20.25 34.71
C TRP A 538 7.88 -19.72 33.29
N PHE A 539 6.79 -19.30 32.63
CA PHE A 539 6.81 -18.73 31.29
C PHE A 539 7.58 -17.40 31.19
N ARG A 540 7.62 -16.58 32.26
CA ARG A 540 8.45 -15.35 32.29
C ARG A 540 9.94 -15.63 32.46
N ARG A 541 10.32 -16.75 33.10
CA ARG A 541 11.73 -17.19 33.19
C ARG A 541 12.26 -17.76 31.87
N LEU A 542 11.37 -18.23 31.00
CA LEU A 542 11.72 -18.69 29.66
C LEU A 542 11.97 -17.51 28.71
N LEU A 543 11.18 -16.43 28.81
CA LEU A 543 11.31 -15.24 27.96
C LEU A 543 12.49 -14.33 28.35
N GLU A 544 12.87 -14.26 29.63
CA GLU A 544 14.06 -13.49 30.07
C GLU A 544 15.40 -14.15 29.68
N ASN A 545 15.40 -15.44 29.29
CA ASN A 545 16.60 -16.16 28.82
C ASN A 545 16.77 -16.13 27.29
N ILE A 546 15.79 -15.64 26.53
CA ILE A 546 15.82 -15.65 25.05
C ILE A 546 16.24 -14.28 24.48
N PHE A 547 16.06 -13.17 25.22
CA PHE A 547 16.38 -11.81 24.73
C PHE A 547 17.53 -11.12 25.47
N ASN A 548 18.52 -11.88 25.90
CA ASN A 548 19.73 -11.31 26.48
C ASN A 548 20.97 -11.97 25.87
N ILE A 549 21.22 -11.66 24.60
CA ILE A 549 22.53 -11.61 23.93
C ILE A 549 22.32 -10.72 22.68
N PHE A 550 23.08 -9.62 22.65
CA PHE A 550 23.09 -8.44 21.76
C PHE A 550 22.16 -7.28 22.14
#